data_AF-A0A0N5CSQ7-F1
#
_entry.id   AF-A0A0N5CSQ7-F1
#
_cell.length_a   1.000
_cell.length_b   1.000
_cell.length_c   1.000
_cell.angle_alpha   90.00
_cell.angle_beta   90.00
_cell.angle_gamma   90.00
#
_symmetry.space_group_name_H-M   'P 1'
#
loop_
_entity.id
_entity.type
_entity.pdbx_description
1 polymer ?
#
loop_
_entity_poly.entity_id
_entity_poly.type
_entity_poly.pdbx_seq_one_letter_code
_entity_poly.pdbx_strand_id
1 'polypeptide(L)'
;MVHGCGNRMLKFLFFTANLLLCAFGALIFGFSLWANLDKDFADNLKKLAEEMHEEDMNILTKYQTSLWILVAIGAILFLVGFLGCCGAMCESTVLLTLVNDYLNKFLHIY
;
A
#
# COMPACT_ATOMS: atom_id res chain seq x y z
N MET A 1 13.92 16.76 24.62
CA MET A 1 13.28 15.71 23.79
C MET A 1 12.24 15.02 24.65
N VAL A 2 10.95 15.31 24.47
CA VAL A 2 9.89 14.86 25.38
C VAL A 2 9.76 13.34 25.27
N HIS A 3 10.38 12.62 26.22
CA HIS A 3 10.24 11.18 26.40
C HIS A 3 8.92 10.89 27.13
N GLY A 4 7.80 11.20 26.49
CA GLY A 4 6.48 10.81 26.95
C GLY A 4 6.11 9.42 26.44
N CYS A 5 5.53 8.57 27.29
CA CYS A 5 4.99 7.25 26.91
C CYS A 5 4.07 7.32 25.67
N GLY A 6 3.38 8.45 25.48
CA GLY A 6 2.52 8.72 24.32
C GLY A 6 3.24 8.77 22.97
N ASN A 7 4.51 9.22 22.91
CA ASN A 7 5.23 9.32 21.63
C ASN A 7 5.62 7.94 21.07
N ARG A 8 5.84 6.96 21.97
CA ARG A 8 6.14 5.57 21.60
C ARG A 8 4.88 4.85 21.12
N MET A 9 3.73 5.08 21.78
CA MET A 9 2.41 4.59 21.35
C MET A 9 2.03 5.14 19.97
N LEU A 10 2.21 6.45 19.75
CA LEU A 10 1.86 7.10 18.49
C LEU A 10 2.66 6.56 17.31
N LYS A 11 3.98 6.33 17.49
CA LYS A 11 4.83 5.71 16.48
C LYS A 11 4.39 4.29 16.13
N PHE A 12 4.05 3.48 17.13
CA PHE A 12 3.60 2.10 16.90
C PHE A 12 2.24 2.05 16.18
N LEU A 13 1.32 2.94 16.58
CA LEU A 13 0.02 3.09 15.94
C LEU A 13 0.17 3.56 14.48
N PHE A 14 1.04 4.54 14.23
CA PHE A 14 1.32 5.03 12.88
C PHE A 14 1.97 3.94 12.01
N PHE A 15 2.95 3.20 12.54
CA PHE A 15 3.56 2.08 11.83
C PHE A 15 2.53 1.01 11.47
N THR A 16 1.70 0.61 12.44
CA THR A 16 0.68 -0.43 12.23
C THR A 16 -0.39 0.01 11.23
N ALA A 17 -0.89 1.25 11.34
CA ALA A 17 -1.88 1.78 10.41
C ALA A 17 -1.35 1.85 8.97
N ASN A 18 -0.11 2.30 8.77
CA ASN A 18 0.51 2.34 7.45
C ASN A 18 0.82 0.94 6.90
N LEU A 19 1.18 -0.02 7.75
CA LEU A 19 1.37 -1.42 7.37
C LEU A 19 0.06 -2.05 6.88
N LEU A 20 -1.06 -1.78 7.59
CA LEU A 20 -2.38 -2.23 7.15
C LEU A 20 -2.77 -1.58 5.82
N LEU A 21 -2.58 -0.26 5.67
CA LEU A 21 -2.80 0.45 4.40
C LEU A 21 -1.98 -0.14 3.25
N CYS A 22 -0.72 -0.49 3.50
CA CYS A 22 0.14 -1.16 2.55
C CYS A 22 -0.41 -2.54 2.16
N ALA A 23 -0.79 -3.36 3.15
CA ALA A 23 -1.34 -4.70 2.91
C ALA A 23 -2.67 -4.65 2.13
N PHE A 24 -3.61 -3.79 2.54
CA PHE A 24 -4.87 -3.60 1.82
C PHE A 24 -4.65 -3.03 0.42
N GLY A 25 -3.75 -2.05 0.26
CA GLY A 25 -3.37 -1.50 -1.03
C GLY A 25 -2.81 -2.56 -1.97
N ALA A 26 -1.92 -3.44 -1.48
CA ALA A 26 -1.35 -4.54 -2.25
C ALA A 26 -2.40 -5.57 -2.66
N LEU A 27 -3.33 -5.93 -1.76
CA LEU A 27 -4.43 -6.85 -2.06
C LEU A 27 -5.36 -6.29 -3.14
N ILE A 28 -5.79 -5.03 -3.00
CA ILE A 28 -6.67 -4.38 -3.97
C ILE A 28 -5.96 -4.22 -5.31
N PHE A 29 -4.70 -3.75 -5.30
CA PHE A 29 -3.90 -3.59 -6.51
C PHE A 29 -3.68 -4.93 -7.23
N GLY A 30 -3.31 -5.98 -6.49
CA GLY A 30 -3.11 -7.32 -7.04
C GLY A 30 -4.39 -7.93 -7.60
N PHE A 31 -5.50 -7.81 -6.88
CA PHE A 31 -6.80 -8.30 -7.35
C PHE A 31 -7.30 -7.54 -8.58
N SER A 32 -7.13 -6.21 -8.60
CA SER A 32 -7.51 -5.37 -9.73
C SER A 32 -6.66 -5.65 -10.96
N LEU A 33 -5.36 -5.90 -10.77
CA LEU A 33 -4.45 -6.25 -11.85
C LEU A 33 -4.75 -7.66 -12.39
N TRP A 34 -5.01 -8.63 -11.51
CA TRP A 34 -5.46 -9.96 -11.91
C TRP A 34 -6.73 -9.87 -12.76
N ALA A 35 -7.75 -9.19 -12.25
CA ALA A 35 -9.03 -9.04 -12.95
C ALA A 35 -8.89 -8.32 -14.31
N ASN A 36 -7.88 -7.48 -14.50
CA ASN A 36 -7.59 -6.81 -15.76
C ASN A 36 -6.82 -7.70 -16.75
N LEU A 37 -5.90 -8.54 -16.26
CA LEU A 37 -5.06 -9.42 -17.07
C LEU A 37 -5.79 -10.69 -17.54
N ASP A 38 -6.77 -11.13 -16.74
CA ASP A 38 -7.50 -12.36 -16.99
C ASP A 38 -8.56 -12.16 -18.08
N LYS A 39 -8.25 -12.67 -19.27
CA LYS A 39 -9.12 -12.55 -20.46
C LYS A 39 -10.41 -13.33 -20.28
N ASP A 40 -10.38 -14.41 -19.50
CA ASP A 40 -11.58 -15.17 -19.15
C ASP A 40 -12.54 -14.30 -18.34
N PHE A 41 -12.06 -13.42 -17.45
CA PHE A 41 -12.91 -12.49 -16.72
C PHE A 41 -13.61 -11.49 -17.67
N ALA A 42 -12.87 -10.97 -18.65
CA ALA A 42 -13.42 -10.05 -19.65
C ALA A 42 -14.48 -10.73 -20.53
N ASP A 43 -14.26 -11.98 -20.94
CA ASP A 43 -15.22 -12.74 -21.75
C ASP A 43 -16.44 -13.20 -20.95
N ASN A 44 -16.29 -13.57 -19.68
CA ASN A 44 -17.43 -13.87 -18.80
C ASN A 44 -18.27 -12.62 -18.52
N LEU A 45 -17.64 -11.46 -18.34
CA LEU A 45 -18.33 -10.17 -18.22
C LEU A 45 -19.09 -9.80 -19.50
N LYS A 46 -18.46 -10.01 -20.67
CA LYS A 46 -19.13 -9.82 -21.96
C LYS A 46 -20.34 -10.72 -22.11
N LYS A 47 -20.22 -12.01 -21.80
CA LYS A 47 -21.33 -12.96 -21.86
C LYS A 47 -22.49 -12.56 -20.93
N LEU A 48 -22.19 -12.12 -19.71
CA LEU A 48 -23.20 -11.65 -18.76
C LEU A 48 -23.90 -10.37 -19.25
N ALA A 49 -23.16 -9.48 -19.93
CA ALA A 49 -23.70 -8.25 -20.50
C ALA A 49 -24.54 -8.52 -21.77
N GLU A 50 -24.14 -9.49 -22.61
CA GLU A 50 -24.92 -9.90 -23.78
C GLU A 50 -26.26 -10.57 -23.41
N GLU A 51 -26.35 -11.22 -22.24
CA GLU A 51 -27.58 -11.87 -21.77
C GLU A 51 -28.65 -10.88 -21.27
N MET A 52 -28.31 -9.60 -21.02
CA MET A 52 -29.14 -8.65 -20.26
C MET A 52 -29.74 -7.47 -21.06
N HIS A 53 -29.78 -7.55 -22.40
CA HIS A 53 -30.42 -6.61 -23.36
C HIS A 53 -29.74 -5.22 -23.56
N GLU A 54 -29.30 -4.97 -24.81
CA GLU A 54 -29.17 -3.74 -25.64
C GLU A 54 -28.72 -2.37 -25.05
N GLU A 55 -28.80 -2.07 -23.75
CA GLU A 55 -28.34 -0.79 -23.16
C GLU A 55 -26.87 -0.82 -22.68
N ASP A 56 -26.18 -1.95 -22.85
CA ASP A 56 -25.02 -2.36 -22.04
C ASP A 56 -23.61 -2.00 -22.56
N MET A 57 -23.48 -1.48 -23.79
CA MET A 57 -22.17 -0.99 -24.27
C MET A 57 -21.60 0.10 -23.34
N ASN A 58 -22.48 0.88 -22.71
CA ASN A 58 -22.09 1.90 -21.74
C ASN A 58 -21.70 1.29 -20.38
N ILE A 59 -22.34 0.19 -19.95
CA ILE A 59 -22.05 -0.48 -18.68
C ILE A 59 -20.69 -1.19 -18.75
N LEU A 60 -20.40 -1.91 -19.84
CA LEU A 60 -19.11 -2.59 -20.02
C LEU A 60 -17.95 -1.59 -20.05
N THR A 61 -18.12 -0.48 -20.76
CA THR A 61 -17.12 0.61 -20.82
C THR A 61 -16.92 1.25 -19.44
N LYS A 62 -18.00 1.45 -18.66
CA LYS A 62 -17.91 1.94 -17.28
C LYS A 62 -17.20 0.95 -16.35
N TYR A 63 -17.45 -0.33 -16.49
CA TYR A 63 -16.84 -1.38 -15.66
C TYR A 63 -15.34 -1.52 -15.95
N GLN A 64 -14.95 -1.48 -17.22
CA GLN A 64 -13.54 -1.47 -17.60
C GLN A 64 -12.85 -0.22 -17.05
N THR A 65 -13.48 0.95 -17.16
CA THR A 65 -12.96 2.20 -16.60
C THR A 65 -12.83 2.13 -15.07
N SER A 66 -13.79 1.54 -14.36
CA SER A 66 -13.76 1.42 -12.91
C SER A 66 -12.62 0.51 -12.41
N LEU A 67 -12.34 -0.59 -13.11
CA LEU A 67 -11.21 -1.47 -12.80
C LEU A 67 -9.87 -0.74 -12.93
N TRP A 68 -9.67 0.05 -14.00
CA TRP A 68 -8.45 0.85 -14.17
C TRP A 68 -8.30 1.93 -13.07
N ILE A 69 -9.40 2.54 -12.65
CA ILE A 69 -9.40 3.48 -11.51
C ILE A 69 -9.04 2.73 -10.21
N LEU A 70 -9.56 1.52 -10.01
CA LEU A 70 -9.27 0.71 -8.83
C LEU A 70 -7.79 0.28 -8.77
N VAL A 71 -7.19 -0.04 -9.92
CA VAL A 71 -5.73 -0.24 -10.04
C VAL A 71 -4.98 1.02 -9.60
N ALA A 72 -5.36 2.20 -10.10
CA ALA A 72 -4.71 3.46 -9.75
C ALA A 72 -4.81 3.77 -8.24
N ILE A 73 -6.01 3.63 -7.66
CA ILE A 73 -6.24 3.83 -6.22
C ILE A 73 -5.43 2.83 -5.41
N GLY A 74 -5.46 1.55 -5.76
CA GLY A 74 -4.70 0.49 -5.09
C GLY A 74 -3.20 0.76 -5.10
N ALA A 75 -2.65 1.19 -6.24
CA ALA A 75 -1.24 1.55 -6.36
C ALA A 75 -0.85 2.74 -5.47
N ILE A 76 -1.70 3.78 -5.41
CA ILE A 76 -1.47 4.94 -4.54
C ILE A 76 -1.53 4.53 -3.07
N LEU A 77 -2.51 3.74 -2.66
CA LEU A 77 -2.63 3.25 -1.27
C LEU A 77 -1.43 2.40 -0.87
N PHE A 78 -0.94 1.54 -1.76
CA PHE A 78 0.26 0.75 -1.54
C PHE A 78 1.51 1.63 -1.38
N LEU A 79 1.71 2.62 -2.28
CA LEU A 79 2.83 3.56 -2.22
C LEU A 79 2.81 4.39 -0.93
N VAL A 80 1.65 4.93 -0.55
CA VAL A 80 1.48 5.71 0.68
C VAL A 80 1.78 4.85 1.90
N GLY A 81 1.26 3.62 1.96
CA GLY A 81 1.56 2.67 3.03
C GLY A 81 3.04 2.29 3.10
N PHE A 82 3.68 2.02 1.96
CA PHE A 82 5.10 1.69 1.86
C PHE A 82 5.99 2.85 2.34
N LEU A 83 5.73 4.07 1.87
CA LEU A 83 6.45 5.27 2.32
C LEU A 83 6.22 5.54 3.81
N GLY A 84 5.01 5.30 4.33
CA GLY A 84 4.70 5.39 5.75
C GLY A 84 5.49 4.39 6.60
N CYS A 85 5.63 3.15 6.14
CA CYS A 85 6.48 2.14 6.79
C CYS A 85 7.97 2.51 6.74
N CYS A 86 8.48 2.96 5.58
CA CYS A 86 9.88 3.39 5.44
C CYS A 86 10.20 4.60 6.33
N GLY A 87 9.31 5.60 6.39
CA GLY A 87 9.46 6.77 7.25
C GLY A 87 9.53 6.39 8.73
N ALA A 88 8.65 5.49 9.18
CA ALA A 88 8.64 5.00 10.55
C ALA A 88 9.89 4.18 10.91
N MET A 89 10.43 3.39 9.98
CA MET A 89 11.68 2.63 10.17
C MET A 89 12.89 3.57 10.26
N CYS A 90 13.00 4.56 9.37
CA CYS A 90 14.14 5.48 9.33
C CYS A 90 14.33 6.28 10.63
N GLU A 91 13.26 6.63 11.34
CA GLU A 91 13.36 7.41 12.57
C GLU A 91 13.90 6.60 13.77
N SER A 92 13.77 5.27 13.75
CA SER A 92 14.19 4.41 14.87
C SER A 92 15.55 3.76 14.64
N THR A 93 15.84 3.28 13.44
CA THR A 93 17.03 2.42 13.23
C THR A 93 18.28 3.24 12.98
N VAL A 94 18.21 4.25 12.10
CA VAL A 94 19.39 5.01 11.64
C VAL A 94 20.05 5.81 12.76
N LEU A 95 19.25 6.44 13.64
CA LEU A 95 19.78 7.27 14.73
C LEU A 95 20.44 6.42 15.83
N LEU A 96 19.88 5.25 16.15
CA LEU A 96 20.40 4.38 17.21
C LEU A 96 21.68 3.64 16.78
N THR A 97 21.77 3.14 15.54
CA THR A 97 23.01 2.53 15.04
C THR A 97 24.13 3.54 14.89
N LEU A 98 23.86 4.76 14.42
CA LEU A 98 24.88 5.81 14.33
C LEU A 98 25.47 6.15 15.70
N VAL A 99 24.64 6.40 16.71
CA VAL A 99 25.11 6.73 18.06
C VAL A 99 25.92 5.57 18.66
N ASN A 100 25.48 4.33 18.45
CA ASN A 100 26.19 3.15 18.95
C ASN A 100 27.55 2.95 18.27
N ASP A 101 27.64 3.13 16.94
CA ASP A 101 28.90 3.04 16.19
C ASP A 101 29.88 4.15 16.60
N TYR A 102 29.41 5.39 16.76
CA TYR A 102 30.25 6.50 17.21
C TYR A 102 30.80 6.26 18.63
N LEU A 103 29.98 5.76 19.55
CA LEU A 103 30.42 5.45 20.91
C LEU A 103 31.45 4.31 20.92
N ASN A 104 31.21 3.24 20.17
CA ASN A 104 32.11 2.09 20.10
C ASN A 104 33.47 2.49 19.50
N LYS A 105 33.47 3.36 18.49
CA LYS A 105 34.69 3.90 17.89
C LYS A 105 35.47 4.80 18.85
N PHE A 106 34.79 5.58 19.69
CA PHE A 106 35.43 6.44 20.68
C PHE A 106 36.02 5.64 21.85
N LEU A 107 35.33 4.58 22.28
CA LEU A 107 35.76 3.70 23.37
C LEU A 107 36.95 2.79 22.99
N HIS A 108 37.19 2.61 21.69
CA HIS A 108 38.34 1.86 21.19
C HIS A 108 39.59 2.75 20.96
N ILE A 109 39.43 4.07 21.08
CA ILE A 109 40.50 5.09 20.96
C ILE A 109 41.02 5.52 22.35
N TYR A 110 40.25 5.25 23.42
CA TYR A 110 40.62 5.50 24.82
C TYR A 110 40.94 4.19 25.54
#